data_AF-A0A941QDG2-F1
#
_entry.id   AF-A0A941QDG2-F1
#
_cell.length_a   1.000
_cell.length_b   1.000
_cell.length_c   1.000
_cell.angle_alpha   90.00
_cell.angle_beta   90.00
_cell.angle_gamma   90.00
#
_symmetry.space_group_name_H-M   'P 1'
#
loop_
_entity.id
_entity.type
_entity.pdbx_description
1 polymer ?
#
loop_
_entity_poly.entity_id
_entity_poly.type
_entity_poly.pdbx_seq_one_letter_code
_entity_poly.pdbx_strand_id
1 'polypeptide(L)'
;MQTWMQIYDPLGNLWLSSLIAALPIFFFFIALAVLRMKGHVAGTLTVAIALAVAIFFYKMPVSMALASAGYGFLYGLWPIAWIIIGAVFLYKITVKTGQFNIIRASVVSITDDQRLQMLLVGFSFGAFLEGAAGFGAPVAITASLLVGLGFNPLYAAGLCLIANTAPVAFGAMGIPIIVSGQVTGIDPFKIGQMAGRQLPLLSVIVPFWLVAMMDGWRGIKETWPAILVAGGSFAVTQYFTANFIGPELPDITSALVSLVCLTVFLKNWKPKNIFRFDKQHHTELGEDRHYSFGEIAKAWSPFVVLTIMVTIWSLKPFKALFAKGGALYSTVLQFPVPMLDNLVIKMEPIVAKATPYAAVYKLDLLSATGTAILIAALISMVMLGMKGGDAARAFKETVVELKRPIYSIGMVLAFAFVANYSGLSATLALLLAGTGALFPFFSPFLGWLGVFLTGSDTSSNALFCSLQATTAHQVGVHDTLLVAANTTGGVTGKMISPQSIAVACAAVGLVGKESDLFRFTVKHSLAFATMVGIITTLQAYVFPWMIP
;
A
#
# COMPACT_ATOMS: atom_id res chain seq x y z
N MET A 1 -23.79 19.71 -25.05
CA MET A 1 -23.54 20.10 -23.63
C MET A 1 -22.43 21.14 -23.64
N GLN A 2 -22.50 22.15 -22.78
CA GLN A 2 -21.47 23.19 -22.69
C GLN A 2 -20.24 22.65 -21.96
N THR A 3 -19.04 22.95 -22.48
CA THR A 3 -17.78 22.63 -21.81
C THR A 3 -17.52 23.60 -20.66
N TRP A 4 -16.81 23.15 -19.63
CA TRP A 4 -16.41 23.96 -18.49
C TRP A 4 -14.89 24.00 -18.37
N MET A 5 -14.33 25.20 -18.21
CA MET A 5 -12.89 25.41 -18.11
C MET A 5 -12.48 25.40 -16.64
N GLN A 6 -11.42 24.66 -16.31
CA GLN A 6 -10.89 24.66 -14.96
C GLN A 6 -10.37 26.04 -14.56
N ILE A 7 -10.68 26.44 -13.33
CA ILE A 7 -10.20 27.65 -12.68
C ILE A 7 -9.26 27.21 -11.56
N TYR A 8 -8.04 27.75 -11.50
CA TYR A 8 -7.05 27.37 -10.48
C TYR A 8 -6.83 28.45 -9.42
N ASP A 9 -7.30 29.67 -9.65
CA ASP A 9 -7.27 30.75 -8.68
C ASP A 9 -8.63 31.48 -8.63
N PRO A 10 -9.69 30.83 -8.10
CA PRO A 10 -11.03 31.41 -8.08
C PRO A 10 -11.17 32.70 -7.26
N LEU A 11 -10.22 32.99 -6.37
CA LEU A 11 -10.22 34.18 -5.52
C LEU A 11 -9.21 35.26 -5.94
N GLY A 12 -8.47 35.05 -7.03
CA GLY A 12 -7.41 35.97 -7.47
C GLY A 12 -6.24 36.11 -6.49
N ASN A 13 -6.14 35.19 -5.53
CA ASN A 13 -5.02 35.07 -4.60
C ASN A 13 -4.78 33.58 -4.35
N LEU A 14 -3.69 33.07 -4.92
CA LEU A 14 -3.34 31.66 -4.86
C LEU A 14 -3.32 31.11 -3.42
N TRP A 15 -2.83 31.87 -2.43
CA TRP A 15 -2.81 31.42 -1.03
C TRP A 15 -4.20 31.19 -0.46
N LEU A 16 -5.13 32.11 -0.73
CA LEU A 16 -6.50 32.00 -0.25
C LEU A 16 -7.27 30.92 -1.01
N SER A 17 -7.07 30.84 -2.33
CA SER A 17 -7.59 29.76 -3.17
C SER A 17 -7.08 28.40 -2.70
N SER A 18 -5.80 28.27 -2.36
CA SER A 18 -5.22 27.05 -1.79
C SER A 18 -5.78 26.72 -0.41
N LEU A 19 -6.01 27.70 0.46
CA LEU A 19 -6.65 27.46 1.78
C LEU A 19 -8.03 26.82 1.60
N ILE A 20 -8.83 27.33 0.66
CA ILE A 20 -10.15 26.79 0.34
C ILE A 20 -10.03 25.41 -0.32
N ALA A 21 -9.10 25.22 -1.24
CA ALA A 21 -8.85 23.93 -1.88
C ALA A 21 -8.41 22.85 -0.89
N ALA A 22 -7.68 23.24 0.17
CA ALA A 22 -7.24 22.35 1.23
C ALA A 22 -8.34 22.02 2.26
N LEU A 23 -9.44 22.77 2.29
CA LEU A 23 -10.49 22.63 3.32
C LEU A 23 -11.04 21.19 3.43
N PRO A 24 -11.37 20.47 2.34
CA PRO A 24 -11.78 19.07 2.46
C PRO A 24 -10.68 18.17 3.04
N ILE A 25 -9.42 18.39 2.69
CA ILE A 25 -8.27 17.60 3.17
C ILE A 25 -8.04 17.85 4.66
N PHE A 26 -8.05 19.12 5.08
CA PHE A 26 -7.96 19.49 6.50
C PHE A 26 -9.12 18.92 7.30
N PHE A 27 -10.34 19.00 6.76
CA PHE A 27 -11.50 18.39 7.41
C PHE A 27 -11.31 16.88 7.54
N PHE A 28 -10.88 16.17 6.47
CA PHE A 28 -10.67 14.72 6.52
C PHE A 28 -9.67 14.34 7.60
N PHE A 29 -8.57 15.10 7.72
CA PHE A 29 -7.57 14.88 8.75
C PHE A 29 -8.07 15.20 10.16
N ILE A 30 -8.77 16.31 10.36
CA ILE A 30 -9.38 16.67 11.65
C ILE A 30 -10.41 15.61 12.04
N ALA A 31 -11.23 15.15 11.10
CA ALA A 31 -12.23 14.12 11.31
C ALA A 31 -11.63 12.81 11.80
N LEU A 32 -10.49 12.38 11.23
CA LEU A 32 -9.82 11.13 11.62
C LEU A 32 -8.95 11.28 12.87
N ALA A 33 -8.09 12.29 12.92
CA ALA A 33 -7.08 12.43 13.96
C ALA A 33 -7.64 13.04 15.26
N VAL A 34 -8.51 14.04 15.16
CA VAL A 34 -9.03 14.79 16.32
C VAL A 34 -10.40 14.26 16.73
N LEU A 35 -11.35 14.20 15.78
CA LEU A 35 -12.73 13.78 16.05
C LEU A 35 -12.90 12.26 16.12
N ARG A 36 -11.87 11.48 15.71
CA ARG A 36 -11.87 10.00 15.71
C ARG A 36 -13.09 9.39 15.03
N MET A 37 -13.54 10.02 13.94
CA MET A 37 -14.68 9.58 13.16
C MET A 37 -14.38 8.27 12.43
N LYS A 38 -15.42 7.48 12.15
CA LYS A 38 -15.28 6.28 11.31
C LYS A 38 -14.92 6.70 9.89
N GLY A 39 -13.97 6.03 9.25
CA GLY A 39 -13.44 6.41 7.93
C GLY A 39 -14.51 6.63 6.85
N HIS A 40 -15.55 5.78 6.79
CA HIS A 40 -16.65 5.96 5.84
C HIS A 40 -17.44 7.26 6.08
N VAL A 41 -17.64 7.66 7.33
CA VAL A 41 -18.36 8.91 7.66
C VAL A 41 -17.49 10.12 7.35
N ALA A 42 -16.21 10.08 7.74
CA ALA A 42 -15.24 11.13 7.42
C ALA A 42 -15.13 11.32 5.90
N GLY A 43 -15.06 10.23 5.14
CA GLY A 43 -15.03 10.25 3.68
C GLY A 43 -16.29 10.87 3.07
N THR A 44 -17.49 10.46 3.49
CA THR A 44 -18.75 11.03 2.98
C THR A 44 -18.84 12.54 3.21
N LEU A 45 -18.51 13.01 4.41
CA LEU A 45 -18.52 14.44 4.74
C LEU A 45 -17.45 15.20 3.95
N THR A 46 -16.27 14.61 3.75
CA THR A 46 -15.21 15.19 2.93
C THR A 46 -15.64 15.37 1.48
N VAL A 47 -16.33 14.37 0.91
CA VAL A 47 -16.91 14.49 -0.45
C VAL A 47 -17.97 15.59 -0.49
N ALA A 48 -18.85 15.67 0.50
CA ALA A 48 -19.86 16.72 0.56
C ALA A 48 -19.24 18.13 0.60
N ILE A 49 -18.19 18.30 1.42
CA ILE A 49 -17.43 19.55 1.50
C ILE A 49 -16.72 19.84 0.18
N ALA A 50 -16.08 18.85 -0.44
CA ALA A 50 -15.41 19.02 -1.72
C ALA A 50 -16.37 19.39 -2.85
N LEU A 51 -17.57 18.80 -2.89
CA LEU A 51 -18.63 19.18 -3.82
C LEU A 51 -19.08 20.62 -3.58
N ALA A 52 -19.27 21.02 -2.32
CA ALA A 52 -19.61 22.39 -1.98
C ALA A 52 -18.52 23.37 -2.45
N VAL A 53 -17.25 23.05 -2.21
CA VAL A 53 -16.12 23.87 -2.68
C VAL A 53 -16.08 23.95 -4.21
N ALA A 54 -16.20 22.82 -4.90
CA ALA A 54 -16.17 22.74 -6.36
C ALA A 54 -17.31 23.57 -6.99
N ILE A 55 -18.53 23.48 -6.45
CA ILE A 55 -19.72 24.15 -7.00
C ILE A 55 -19.70 25.64 -6.67
N PHE A 56 -19.48 26.02 -5.40
CA PHE A 56 -19.66 27.40 -4.97
C PHE A 56 -18.45 28.30 -5.21
N PHE A 57 -17.22 27.78 -5.07
CA PHE A 57 -16.00 28.57 -5.23
C PHE A 57 -15.40 28.41 -6.61
N TYR A 58 -15.27 27.17 -7.09
CA TYR A 58 -14.72 26.90 -8.42
C TYR A 58 -15.75 27.04 -9.54
N LYS A 59 -17.04 27.25 -9.21
CA LYS A 59 -18.14 27.41 -10.19
C LYS A 59 -18.26 26.23 -11.16
N MET A 60 -17.86 25.03 -10.73
CA MET A 60 -18.04 23.81 -11.49
C MET A 60 -19.54 23.49 -11.62
N PRO A 61 -20.06 23.17 -12.82
CA PRO A 61 -21.45 22.78 -13.00
C PRO A 61 -21.80 21.58 -12.11
N VAL A 62 -22.96 21.64 -11.44
CA VAL A 62 -23.42 20.63 -10.48
C VAL A 62 -23.44 19.22 -11.10
N SER A 63 -23.88 19.10 -12.35
CA SER A 63 -23.91 17.83 -13.07
C SER A 63 -22.53 17.21 -13.24
N MET A 64 -21.52 18.01 -13.60
CA MET A 64 -20.14 17.55 -13.74
C MET A 64 -19.53 17.21 -12.38
N ALA A 65 -19.81 18.01 -11.35
CA ALA A 65 -19.31 17.76 -9.99
C ALA A 65 -19.85 16.42 -9.44
N LEU A 66 -21.16 16.18 -9.54
CA LEU A 66 -21.78 14.92 -9.13
C LEU A 66 -21.33 13.74 -10.01
N ALA A 67 -21.20 13.94 -11.32
CA ALA A 67 -20.67 12.90 -12.22
C ALA A 67 -19.24 12.52 -11.86
N SER A 68 -18.39 13.48 -11.50
CA SER A 68 -17.01 13.22 -11.06
C SER A 68 -16.94 12.44 -9.75
N ALA A 69 -17.82 12.75 -8.79
CA ALA A 69 -17.93 12.00 -7.54
C ALA A 69 -18.40 10.56 -7.79
N GLY A 70 -19.46 10.38 -8.59
CA GLY A 70 -19.97 9.06 -8.97
C GLY A 70 -18.93 8.24 -9.73
N TYR A 71 -18.21 8.88 -10.64
CA TYR A 71 -17.14 8.26 -11.41
C TYR A 71 -16.01 7.75 -10.51
N GLY A 72 -15.50 8.58 -9.60
CA GLY A 72 -14.50 8.18 -8.62
C GLY A 72 -14.99 7.07 -7.70
N PHE A 73 -16.24 7.13 -7.24
CA PHE A 73 -16.83 6.08 -6.40
C PHE A 73 -16.88 4.71 -7.11
N LEU A 74 -17.34 4.68 -8.37
CA LEU A 74 -17.40 3.46 -9.18
C LEU A 74 -16.00 2.89 -9.45
N TYR A 75 -15.00 3.75 -9.67
CA TYR A 75 -13.59 3.33 -9.76
C TYR A 75 -13.07 2.68 -8.46
N GLY A 76 -13.58 3.09 -7.31
CA GLY A 76 -13.28 2.43 -6.03
C GLY A 76 -13.89 1.04 -5.91
N LEU A 77 -15.07 0.84 -6.50
CA LEU A 77 -15.71 -0.48 -6.56
C LEU A 77 -15.03 -1.40 -7.58
N TRP A 78 -14.65 -0.88 -8.75
CA TRP A 78 -13.97 -1.65 -9.78
C TRP A 78 -12.73 -0.89 -10.29
N PRO A 79 -11.54 -1.52 -10.32
CA PRO A 79 -11.23 -2.93 -9.98
C PRO A 79 -10.82 -3.16 -8.50
N ILE A 80 -10.71 -2.11 -7.68
CA ILE A 80 -10.05 -2.21 -6.36
C ILE A 80 -10.79 -3.13 -5.41
N ALA A 81 -12.10 -2.93 -5.21
CA ALA A 81 -12.86 -3.78 -4.30
C ALA A 81 -12.84 -5.26 -4.75
N TRP A 82 -12.80 -5.51 -6.05
CA TRP A 82 -12.70 -6.85 -6.61
C TRP A 82 -11.39 -7.55 -6.23
N ILE A 83 -10.26 -6.84 -6.29
CA ILE A 83 -8.96 -7.34 -5.83
C ILE A 83 -8.99 -7.66 -4.33
N ILE A 84 -9.51 -6.75 -3.50
CA ILE A 84 -9.57 -6.92 -2.03
C ILE A 84 -10.43 -8.13 -1.66
N ILE A 85 -11.62 -8.25 -2.25
CA ILE A 85 -12.53 -9.37 -1.97
C ILE A 85 -11.85 -10.70 -2.33
N GLY A 86 -11.22 -10.79 -3.52
CA GLY A 86 -10.50 -11.99 -3.93
C GLY A 86 -9.37 -12.36 -2.98
N ALA A 87 -8.54 -11.38 -2.60
CA ALA A 87 -7.37 -11.61 -1.75
C ALA A 87 -7.76 -12.03 -0.32
N VAL A 88 -8.72 -11.32 0.29
CA VAL A 88 -9.22 -11.65 1.64
C VAL A 88 -9.98 -12.97 1.62
N PHE A 89 -10.68 -13.30 0.54
CA PHE A 89 -11.33 -14.59 0.39
C PHE A 89 -10.30 -15.74 0.36
N LEU A 90 -9.25 -15.61 -0.46
CA LEU A 90 -8.15 -16.58 -0.48
C LEU A 90 -7.51 -16.73 0.90
N TYR A 91 -7.24 -15.61 1.59
CA TYR A 91 -6.73 -15.63 2.96
C TYR A 91 -7.69 -16.40 3.90
N LYS A 92 -9.00 -16.13 3.85
CA LYS A 92 -9.98 -16.86 4.68
C LYS A 92 -10.02 -18.35 4.37
N ILE A 93 -9.83 -18.77 3.11
CA ILE A 93 -9.70 -20.19 2.76
C ILE A 93 -8.52 -20.79 3.54
N THR A 94 -7.36 -20.15 3.53
CA THR A 94 -6.16 -20.66 4.25
C THR A 94 -6.34 -20.73 5.77
N VAL A 95 -7.06 -19.77 6.34
CA VAL A 95 -7.36 -19.75 7.78
C VAL A 95 -8.37 -20.85 8.14
N LYS A 96 -9.49 -20.94 7.42
CA LYS A 96 -10.57 -21.89 7.72
C LYS A 96 -10.19 -23.35 7.47
N THR A 97 -9.24 -23.60 6.57
CA THR A 97 -8.70 -24.94 6.30
C THR A 97 -7.54 -25.32 7.23
N GLY A 98 -7.20 -24.46 8.21
CA GLY A 98 -6.13 -24.69 9.18
C GLY A 98 -4.70 -24.54 8.64
N GLN A 99 -4.54 -24.28 7.33
CA GLN A 99 -3.23 -24.16 6.69
C GLN A 99 -2.43 -22.97 7.22
N PHE A 100 -3.10 -21.89 7.61
CA PHE A 100 -2.43 -20.72 8.18
C PHE A 100 -1.65 -21.05 9.48
N ASN A 101 -2.14 -21.97 10.29
CA ASN A 101 -1.44 -22.39 11.51
C ASN A 101 -0.15 -23.15 11.19
N ILE A 102 -0.16 -23.97 10.13
CA ILE A 102 1.02 -24.68 9.63
C ILE A 102 2.06 -23.68 9.11
N ILE A 103 1.62 -22.69 8.33
CA ILE A 103 2.48 -21.59 7.87
C ILE A 103 3.16 -20.92 9.07
N ARG A 104 2.38 -20.51 10.08
CA ARG A 104 2.91 -19.86 11.29
C ARG A 104 3.95 -20.72 12.00
N ALA A 105 3.64 -21.99 12.26
CA ALA A 105 4.54 -22.91 12.97
C ALA A 105 5.84 -23.19 12.18
N SER A 106 5.75 -23.26 10.85
CA SER A 106 6.91 -23.49 9.98
C SER A 106 7.95 -22.37 10.01
N VAL A 107 7.54 -21.13 10.32
CA VAL A 107 8.44 -19.97 10.39
C VAL A 107 9.11 -19.85 11.77
N VAL A 108 8.37 -20.16 12.83
CA VAL A 108 8.83 -19.97 14.22
C VAL A 108 9.93 -20.96 14.63
N SER A 109 9.86 -22.18 14.13
CA SER A 109 10.72 -23.31 14.54
C SER A 109 12.12 -23.33 13.90
N ILE A 110 12.47 -22.32 13.09
CA ILE A 110 13.70 -22.32 12.29
C ILE A 110 14.95 -22.02 13.13
N THR A 111 14.84 -21.13 14.12
CA THR A 111 15.98 -20.63 14.89
C THR A 111 15.59 -20.21 16.30
N ASP A 112 16.53 -20.39 17.23
CA ASP A 112 16.40 -19.98 18.63
C ASP A 112 16.93 -18.57 18.91
N ASP A 113 17.59 -17.93 17.93
CA ASP A 113 18.12 -16.58 18.08
C ASP A 113 17.00 -15.57 17.79
N GLN A 114 16.65 -14.76 18.80
CA GLN A 114 15.53 -13.83 18.68
C GLN A 114 15.79 -12.72 17.64
N ARG A 115 17.05 -12.33 17.35
CA ARG A 115 17.34 -11.37 16.27
C ARG A 115 16.91 -11.95 14.92
N LEU A 116 17.17 -13.24 14.71
CA LEU A 116 16.81 -13.96 13.49
C LEU A 116 15.32 -14.29 13.42
N GLN A 117 14.68 -14.60 14.56
CA GLN A 117 13.22 -14.73 14.64
C GLN A 117 12.52 -13.41 14.26
N MET A 118 13.06 -12.26 14.67
CA MET A 118 12.53 -10.95 14.26
C MET A 118 12.59 -10.76 12.73
N LEU A 119 13.66 -11.21 12.07
CA LEU A 119 13.77 -11.15 10.61
C LEU A 119 12.78 -12.10 9.92
N LEU A 120 12.69 -13.35 10.39
CA LEU A 120 11.76 -14.34 9.83
C LEU A 120 10.30 -13.93 10.02
N VAL A 121 9.94 -13.57 11.25
CA VAL A 121 8.54 -13.31 11.63
C VAL A 121 8.15 -11.86 11.33
N GLY A 122 8.85 -10.89 11.90
CA GLY A 122 8.42 -9.49 11.83
C GLY A 122 8.71 -8.85 10.47
N PHE A 123 9.84 -9.17 9.84
CA PHE A 123 10.20 -8.64 8.53
C PHE A 123 9.62 -9.46 7.37
N SER A 124 10.08 -10.70 7.17
CA SER A 124 9.69 -11.47 5.97
C SER A 124 8.24 -11.98 6.05
N PHE A 125 7.85 -12.68 7.12
CA PHE A 125 6.46 -13.15 7.26
C PHE A 125 5.46 -11.99 7.44
N GLY A 126 5.85 -10.93 8.15
CA GLY A 126 5.08 -9.69 8.24
C GLY A 126 4.82 -9.07 6.87
N ALA A 127 5.85 -8.93 6.03
CA ALA A 127 5.71 -8.43 4.67
C ALA A 127 4.81 -9.30 3.79
N PHE A 128 4.88 -10.63 3.94
CA PHE A 128 3.99 -11.55 3.26
C PHE A 128 2.52 -11.29 3.62
N LEU A 129 2.23 -11.11 4.92
CA LEU A 129 0.87 -10.78 5.38
C LEU A 129 0.42 -9.40 4.89
N GLU A 130 1.32 -8.42 4.77
CA GLU A 130 0.99 -7.08 4.26
C GLU A 130 0.64 -7.13 2.78
N GLY A 131 1.40 -7.89 1.99
CA GLY A 131 1.09 -8.13 0.58
C GLY A 131 -0.25 -8.85 0.40
N ALA A 132 -0.53 -9.89 1.19
CA ALA A 132 -1.71 -10.74 1.02
C ALA A 132 -3.01 -10.17 1.63
N ALA A 133 -2.92 -9.57 2.82
CA ALA A 133 -4.09 -9.13 3.59
C ALA A 133 -4.11 -7.61 3.82
N GLY A 134 -2.99 -7.01 4.22
CA GLY A 134 -2.90 -5.57 4.53
C GLY A 134 -3.70 -5.15 5.78
N PHE A 135 -4.09 -3.87 5.84
CA PHE A 135 -4.98 -3.28 6.86
C PHE A 135 -4.55 -3.46 8.34
N GLY A 136 -3.24 -3.59 8.60
CA GLY A 136 -2.70 -3.71 9.97
C GLY A 136 -2.78 -5.11 10.58
N ALA A 137 -3.41 -6.07 9.90
CA ALA A 137 -3.34 -7.49 10.26
C ALA A 137 -1.90 -8.03 10.40
N PRO A 138 -0.93 -7.64 9.54
CA PRO A 138 0.45 -8.13 9.63
C PRO A 138 1.11 -7.79 10.95
N VAL A 139 0.99 -6.53 11.38
CA VAL A 139 1.59 -6.05 12.62
C VAL A 139 0.94 -6.74 13.82
N ALA A 140 -0.38 -6.90 13.83
CA ALA A 140 -1.08 -7.59 14.91
C ALA A 140 -0.63 -9.06 15.05
N ILE A 141 -0.60 -9.80 13.94
CA ILE A 141 -0.27 -11.23 13.94
C ILE A 141 1.21 -11.44 14.30
N THR A 142 2.12 -10.67 13.70
CA THR A 142 3.55 -10.82 13.94
C THR A 142 3.95 -10.35 15.34
N ALA A 143 3.40 -9.24 15.84
CA ALA A 143 3.71 -8.75 17.18
C ALA A 143 3.23 -9.73 18.26
N SER A 144 1.99 -10.24 18.16
CA SER A 144 1.50 -11.26 19.09
C SER A 144 2.30 -12.57 19.03
N LEU A 145 2.77 -12.96 17.84
CA LEU A 145 3.64 -14.12 17.68
C LEU A 145 5.01 -13.92 18.33
N LEU A 146 5.65 -12.77 18.14
CA LEU A 146 6.92 -12.44 18.78
C LEU A 146 6.80 -12.34 20.30
N VAL A 147 5.68 -11.82 20.81
CA VAL A 147 5.40 -11.86 22.26
C VAL A 147 5.33 -13.30 22.79
N GLY A 148 4.68 -14.19 22.04
CA GLY A 148 4.68 -15.62 22.37
C GLY A 148 6.08 -16.26 22.35
N LEU A 149 7.03 -15.67 21.63
CA LEU A 149 8.45 -16.07 21.59
C LEU A 149 9.33 -15.42 22.65
N GLY A 150 8.71 -14.72 23.62
CA GLY A 150 9.42 -14.11 24.75
C GLY A 150 9.94 -12.70 24.49
N PHE A 151 9.47 -12.01 23.44
CA PHE A 151 9.78 -10.59 23.27
C PHE A 151 8.94 -9.74 24.24
N ASN A 152 9.52 -8.64 24.71
CA ASN A 152 8.76 -7.62 25.43
C ASN A 152 7.61 -7.10 24.53
N PRO A 153 6.34 -7.05 25.02
CA PRO A 153 5.18 -6.62 24.24
C PRO A 153 5.31 -5.29 23.50
N LEU A 154 5.77 -4.25 24.17
CA LEU A 154 5.91 -2.91 23.57
C LEU A 154 7.01 -2.92 22.51
N TYR A 155 8.10 -3.64 22.80
CA TYR A 155 9.22 -3.75 21.89
C TYR A 155 8.89 -4.57 20.64
N ALA A 156 8.19 -5.70 20.79
CA ALA A 156 7.70 -6.52 19.68
C ALA A 156 6.78 -5.73 18.75
N ALA A 157 5.80 -5.02 19.32
CA ALA A 157 4.91 -4.15 18.56
C ALA A 157 5.68 -3.06 17.80
N GLY A 158 6.64 -2.41 18.45
CA GLY A 158 7.47 -1.37 17.84
C GLY A 158 8.34 -1.88 16.71
N LEU A 159 9.02 -3.02 16.89
CA LEU A 159 9.84 -3.65 15.86
C LEU A 159 9.00 -4.11 14.67
N CYS A 160 7.81 -4.68 14.89
CA CYS A 160 6.90 -5.07 13.81
C CYS A 160 6.39 -3.86 13.02
N LEU A 161 6.07 -2.74 13.68
CA LEU A 161 5.68 -1.51 13.00
C LEU A 161 6.79 -0.97 12.09
N ILE A 162 8.04 -1.01 12.56
CA ILE A 162 9.22 -0.59 11.80
C ILE A 162 9.48 -1.56 10.63
N ALA A 163 9.43 -2.87 10.89
CA ALA A 163 9.65 -3.91 9.88
C ALA A 163 8.65 -3.82 8.73
N ASN A 164 7.41 -3.43 9.02
CA ASN A 164 6.35 -3.26 8.03
C ASN A 164 6.58 -2.07 7.07
N THR A 165 7.66 -1.30 7.19
CA THR A 165 7.95 -0.17 6.27
C THR A 165 8.32 -0.63 4.86
N ALA A 166 9.05 -1.75 4.75
CA ALA A 166 9.52 -2.26 3.46
C ALA A 166 8.41 -2.71 2.48
N PRO A 167 7.33 -3.39 2.94
CA PRO A 167 6.28 -3.87 2.03
C PRO A 167 5.25 -2.81 1.60
N VAL A 168 4.76 -1.99 2.52
CA VAL A 168 3.43 -1.34 2.47
C VAL A 168 3.00 -0.70 1.14
N ALA A 169 3.92 -0.15 0.34
CA ALA A 169 3.62 0.42 -0.97
C ALA A 169 2.93 -0.57 -1.91
N PHE A 170 3.30 -1.85 -1.83
CA PHE A 170 2.69 -2.93 -2.62
C PHE A 170 1.72 -3.79 -1.80
N GLY A 171 1.35 -3.31 -0.60
CA GLY A 171 0.43 -3.98 0.29
C GLY A 171 -0.96 -4.15 -0.30
N ALA A 172 -1.69 -5.16 0.20
CA ALA A 172 -3.01 -5.56 -0.29
C ALA A 172 -3.01 -5.71 -1.83
N MET A 173 -2.07 -6.47 -2.37
CA MET A 173 -1.95 -6.73 -3.81
C MET A 173 -1.72 -5.46 -4.66
N GLY A 174 -0.88 -4.52 -4.22
CA GLY A 174 -0.47 -3.37 -5.02
C GLY A 174 -1.51 -2.24 -5.11
N ILE A 175 -2.58 -2.28 -4.31
CA ILE A 175 -3.66 -1.29 -4.36
C ILE A 175 -3.18 0.16 -4.21
N PRO A 176 -2.22 0.51 -3.32
CA PRO A 176 -1.73 1.87 -3.24
C PRO A 176 -1.15 2.39 -4.56
N ILE A 177 -0.41 1.55 -5.30
CA ILE A 177 0.16 1.90 -6.60
C ILE A 177 -0.94 1.97 -7.68
N ILE A 178 -1.90 1.03 -7.67
CA ILE A 178 -3.04 1.04 -8.59
C ILE A 178 -3.85 2.33 -8.43
N VAL A 179 -4.17 2.73 -7.19
CA VAL A 179 -4.87 3.98 -6.90
C VAL A 179 -4.07 5.19 -7.35
N SER A 180 -2.75 5.21 -7.13
CA SER A 180 -1.89 6.30 -7.61
C SER A 180 -2.01 6.48 -9.11
N GLY A 181 -1.96 5.39 -9.88
CA GLY A 181 -2.12 5.45 -11.33
C GLY A 181 -3.51 5.90 -11.76
N GLN A 182 -4.56 5.49 -11.05
CA GLN A 182 -5.93 5.91 -11.36
C GLN A 182 -6.17 7.40 -11.17
N VAL A 183 -5.69 7.99 -10.06
CA VAL A 183 -5.93 9.42 -9.79
C VAL A 183 -5.01 10.34 -10.58
N THR A 184 -3.91 9.82 -11.12
CA THR A 184 -2.95 10.59 -11.94
C THR A 184 -3.14 10.39 -13.44
N GLY A 185 -3.67 9.24 -13.85
CA GLY A 185 -3.67 8.78 -15.24
C GLY A 185 -2.34 8.16 -15.69
N ILE A 186 -1.35 8.04 -14.80
CA ILE A 186 -0.07 7.37 -15.09
C ILE A 186 -0.29 5.86 -14.98
N ASP A 187 0.36 5.08 -15.86
CA ASP A 187 0.32 3.62 -15.79
C ASP A 187 0.78 3.13 -14.39
N PRO A 188 -0.08 2.42 -13.62
CA PRO A 188 0.31 1.85 -12.34
C PRO A 188 1.58 1.00 -12.40
N PHE A 189 1.85 0.36 -13.54
CA PHE A 189 3.06 -0.41 -13.69
C PHE A 189 4.29 0.48 -13.59
N LYS A 190 4.34 1.62 -14.30
CA LYS A 190 5.46 2.57 -14.24
C LYS A 190 5.69 3.14 -12.85
N ILE A 191 4.61 3.50 -12.15
CA ILE A 191 4.69 3.96 -10.75
C ILE A 191 5.28 2.84 -9.88
N GLY A 192 4.84 1.60 -10.09
CA GLY A 192 5.38 0.41 -9.45
C GLY A 192 6.86 0.18 -9.74
N GLN A 193 7.31 0.35 -10.99
CA GLN A 193 8.73 0.25 -11.34
C GLN A 193 9.56 1.29 -10.59
N MET A 194 9.07 2.54 -10.52
CA MET A 194 9.76 3.63 -9.83
C MET A 194 9.82 3.40 -8.31
N ALA A 195 8.69 3.03 -7.68
CA ALA A 195 8.67 2.65 -6.27
C ALA A 195 9.58 1.44 -6.00
N GLY A 196 9.59 0.47 -6.92
CA GLY A 196 10.47 -0.69 -6.93
C GLY A 196 11.94 -0.38 -7.24
N ARG A 197 12.30 0.87 -7.51
CA ARG A 197 13.69 1.37 -7.60
C ARG A 197 14.09 2.20 -6.39
N GLN A 198 13.14 2.53 -5.51
CA GLN A 198 13.36 3.28 -4.27
C GLN A 198 13.35 2.35 -3.06
N LEU A 199 12.30 1.55 -2.91
CA LEU A 199 12.06 0.70 -1.72
C LEU A 199 13.09 -0.40 -1.52
N PRO A 200 13.67 -1.05 -2.55
CA PRO A 200 14.72 -2.04 -2.31
C PRO A 200 15.90 -1.52 -1.48
N LEU A 201 16.23 -0.23 -1.58
CA LEU A 201 17.27 0.39 -0.75
C LEU A 201 16.86 0.37 0.73
N LEU A 202 15.62 0.76 1.02
CA LEU A 202 15.03 0.64 2.36
C LEU A 202 14.95 -0.81 2.83
N SER A 203 14.55 -1.73 1.96
CA SER A 203 14.39 -3.16 2.27
C SER A 203 15.70 -3.83 2.68
N VAL A 204 16.85 -3.37 2.17
CA VAL A 204 18.16 -3.81 2.67
C VAL A 204 18.46 -3.18 4.04
N ILE A 205 18.18 -1.88 4.21
CA ILE A 205 18.53 -1.12 5.42
C ILE A 205 17.70 -1.55 6.64
N VAL A 206 16.40 -1.83 6.46
CA VAL A 206 15.46 -2.13 7.55
C VAL A 206 15.90 -3.33 8.39
N PRO A 207 16.29 -4.49 7.84
CA PRO A 207 16.84 -5.60 8.60
C PRO A 207 18.07 -5.24 9.46
N PHE A 208 19.02 -4.46 8.91
CA PHE A 208 20.16 -3.96 9.68
C PHE A 208 19.69 -3.06 10.82
N TRP A 209 18.73 -2.18 10.52
CA TRP A 209 18.15 -1.26 11.49
C TRP A 209 17.47 -1.99 12.65
N LEU A 210 16.67 -3.02 12.36
CA LEU A 210 15.99 -3.84 13.36
C LEU A 210 16.99 -4.53 14.28
N VAL A 211 18.03 -5.16 13.73
CA VAL A 211 19.05 -5.83 14.55
C VAL A 211 19.88 -4.83 15.36
N ALA A 212 20.23 -3.67 14.78
CA ALA A 212 20.92 -2.60 15.48
C ALA A 212 20.14 -2.11 16.70
N MET A 213 18.80 -2.04 16.61
CA MET A 213 17.96 -1.68 17.75
C MET A 213 17.97 -2.77 18.83
N MET A 214 17.95 -4.04 18.43
CA MET A 214 17.88 -5.18 19.36
C MET A 214 19.18 -5.43 20.14
N ASP A 215 20.33 -5.42 19.48
CA ASP A 215 21.61 -5.84 20.06
C ASP A 215 22.80 -4.97 19.60
N GLY A 216 22.50 -3.75 19.13
CA GLY A 216 23.50 -2.77 18.73
C GLY A 216 24.41 -3.24 17.59
N TRP A 217 25.62 -2.68 17.56
CA TRP A 217 26.64 -3.02 16.56
C TRP A 217 27.16 -4.46 16.70
N ARG A 218 27.12 -5.02 17.91
CA ARG A 218 27.47 -6.43 18.15
C ARG A 218 26.51 -7.34 17.42
N GLY A 219 25.19 -7.11 17.56
CA GLY A 219 24.16 -7.86 16.85
C GLY A 219 24.40 -7.87 15.35
N ILE A 220 24.62 -6.69 14.76
CA ILE A 220 24.94 -6.59 13.33
C ILE A 220 26.17 -7.44 12.99
N LYS A 221 27.29 -7.30 13.70
CA LYS A 221 28.51 -8.07 13.40
C LYS A 221 28.34 -9.58 13.50
N GLU A 222 27.51 -10.05 14.42
CA GLU A 222 27.27 -11.49 14.61
C GLU A 222 26.30 -12.06 13.59
N THR A 223 25.32 -11.27 13.12
CA THR A 223 24.25 -11.75 12.24
C THR A 223 24.23 -11.12 10.84
N TRP A 224 25.21 -10.29 10.47
CA TRP A 224 25.23 -9.60 9.17
C TRP A 224 25.02 -10.51 7.95
N PRO A 225 25.50 -11.77 7.89
CA PRO A 225 25.24 -12.62 6.74
C PRO A 225 23.75 -12.94 6.62
N ALA A 226 23.09 -13.27 7.73
CA ALA A 226 21.66 -13.54 7.77
C ALA A 226 20.82 -12.28 7.49
N ILE A 227 21.23 -11.12 8.02
CA ILE A 227 20.60 -9.83 7.72
C ILE A 227 20.66 -9.53 6.23
N LEU A 228 21.83 -9.71 5.61
CA LEU A 228 22.04 -9.46 4.19
C LEU A 228 21.27 -10.46 3.32
N VAL A 229 21.20 -11.73 3.72
CA VAL A 229 20.35 -12.72 3.02
C VAL A 229 18.89 -12.28 3.08
N ALA A 230 18.38 -11.93 4.27
CA ALA A 230 16.98 -11.54 4.45
C ALA A 230 16.61 -10.28 3.64
N GLY A 231 17.36 -9.19 3.84
CA GLY A 231 17.09 -7.91 3.19
C GLY A 231 17.49 -7.88 1.72
N GLY A 232 18.61 -8.52 1.37
CA GLY A 232 19.12 -8.57 0.01
C GLY A 232 18.23 -9.39 -0.92
N SER A 233 17.83 -10.61 -0.51
CA SER A 233 16.92 -11.41 -1.34
C SER A 233 15.54 -10.74 -1.45
N PHE A 234 15.05 -10.10 -0.37
CA PHE A 234 13.82 -9.31 -0.42
C PHE A 234 13.94 -8.17 -1.43
N ALA A 235 14.96 -7.33 -1.30
CA ALA A 235 15.20 -6.16 -2.15
C ALA A 235 15.34 -6.53 -3.63
N VAL A 236 16.12 -7.58 -3.93
CA VAL A 236 16.31 -8.07 -5.30
C VAL A 236 14.98 -8.54 -5.88
N THR A 237 14.25 -9.40 -5.18
CA THR A 237 12.96 -9.91 -5.67
C THR A 237 11.90 -8.81 -5.77
N GLN A 238 11.88 -7.85 -4.84
CA GLN A 238 11.00 -6.68 -4.88
C GLN A 238 11.28 -5.84 -6.12
N TYR A 239 12.56 -5.55 -6.40
CA TYR A 239 12.99 -4.85 -7.62
C TYR A 239 12.52 -5.59 -8.88
N PHE A 240 12.81 -6.89 -8.99
CA PHE A 240 12.47 -7.68 -10.19
C PHE A 240 10.95 -7.75 -10.41
N THR A 241 10.20 -8.05 -9.36
CA THR A 241 8.74 -8.21 -9.48
C THR A 241 8.09 -6.88 -9.87
N ALA A 242 8.48 -5.78 -9.22
CA ALA A 242 7.94 -4.46 -9.51
C ALA A 242 8.35 -3.93 -10.89
N ASN A 243 9.54 -4.29 -11.40
CA ASN A 243 10.03 -3.81 -12.69
C ASN A 243 9.54 -4.62 -13.89
N PHE A 244 9.26 -5.92 -13.72
CA PHE A 244 9.02 -6.82 -14.85
C PHE A 244 7.68 -7.55 -14.82
N ILE A 245 7.04 -7.68 -13.66
CA ILE A 245 5.76 -8.39 -13.51
C ILE A 245 4.63 -7.36 -13.35
N GLY A 246 4.62 -6.64 -12.23
CA GLY A 246 3.54 -5.70 -11.92
C GLY A 246 3.57 -5.25 -10.46
N PRO A 247 2.75 -4.25 -10.10
CA PRO A 247 2.65 -3.75 -8.73
C PRO A 247 1.93 -4.70 -7.76
N GLU A 248 1.26 -5.75 -8.22
CA GLU A 248 0.37 -6.57 -7.38
C GLU A 248 1.09 -7.64 -6.54
N LEU A 249 2.27 -8.08 -6.99
CA LEU A 249 3.02 -9.18 -6.40
C LEU A 249 4.29 -8.83 -5.59
N PRO A 250 4.92 -7.64 -5.68
CA PRO A 250 6.26 -7.41 -5.12
C PRO A 250 6.41 -7.83 -3.67
N ASP A 251 5.45 -7.54 -2.79
CA ASP A 251 5.54 -7.89 -1.37
C ASP A 251 5.43 -9.39 -1.14
N ILE A 252 4.49 -10.06 -1.80
CA ILE A 252 4.28 -11.50 -1.63
C ILE A 252 5.51 -12.25 -2.11
N THR A 253 5.99 -11.95 -3.31
CA THR A 253 7.14 -12.66 -3.89
C THR A 253 8.42 -12.39 -3.12
N SER A 254 8.70 -11.12 -2.78
CA SER A 254 9.90 -10.76 -2.03
C SER A 254 9.92 -11.34 -0.62
N ALA A 255 8.79 -11.34 0.06
CA ALA A 255 8.65 -11.97 1.37
C ALA A 255 8.84 -13.48 1.32
N LEU A 256 8.22 -14.17 0.35
CA LEU A 256 8.38 -15.62 0.18
C LEU A 256 9.83 -16.01 -0.15
N VAL A 257 10.47 -15.30 -1.09
CA VAL A 257 11.87 -15.55 -1.45
C VAL A 257 12.77 -15.25 -0.25
N SER A 258 12.53 -14.16 0.48
CA SER A 258 13.25 -13.82 1.71
C SER A 258 13.11 -14.90 2.79
N LEU A 259 11.90 -15.38 3.05
CA LEU A 259 11.66 -16.50 3.97
C LEU A 259 12.43 -17.75 3.55
N VAL A 260 12.32 -18.16 2.28
CA VAL A 260 12.99 -19.37 1.78
C VAL A 260 14.51 -19.24 1.85
N CYS A 261 15.07 -18.14 1.33
CA CYS A 261 16.51 -17.89 1.33
C CYS A 261 17.07 -17.86 2.76
N LEU A 262 16.41 -17.13 3.68
CA LEU A 262 16.84 -17.07 5.07
C LEU A 262 16.71 -18.42 5.76
N THR A 263 15.60 -19.13 5.56
CA THR A 263 15.40 -20.48 6.14
C THR A 263 16.48 -21.45 5.67
N VAL A 264 16.75 -21.52 4.37
CA VAL A 264 17.78 -22.39 3.80
C VAL A 264 19.18 -22.01 4.31
N PHE A 265 19.47 -20.71 4.40
CA PHE A 265 20.73 -20.23 4.95
C PHE A 265 20.92 -20.66 6.41
N LEU A 266 19.88 -20.51 7.24
CA LEU A 266 19.91 -20.86 8.67
C LEU A 266 19.96 -22.36 8.95
N LYS A 267 19.69 -23.23 7.97
CA LYS A 267 19.95 -24.67 8.10
C LYS A 267 21.43 -24.98 8.28
N ASN A 268 22.28 -24.22 7.58
CA ASN A 268 23.72 -24.49 7.51
C ASN A 268 24.55 -23.46 8.28
N TRP A 269 23.95 -22.34 8.68
CA TRP A 269 24.61 -21.27 9.40
C TRP A 269 23.86 -20.90 10.67
N LYS A 270 24.59 -20.73 11.78
CA LYS A 270 24.08 -20.22 13.05
C LYS A 270 25.06 -19.17 13.61
N PRO A 271 24.57 -18.14 14.32
CA PRO A 271 25.46 -17.19 14.97
C PRO A 271 26.25 -17.90 16.09
N LYS A 272 27.49 -17.44 16.32
CA LYS A 272 28.34 -18.02 17.39
C LYS A 272 27.74 -17.85 18.77
N ASN A 273 27.10 -16.70 19.02
CA ASN A 273 26.39 -16.39 20.24
C ASN A 273 24.90 -16.27 19.92
N ILE A 274 24.09 -17.09 20.57
CA ILE A 274 22.63 -17.02 20.44
C ILE A 274 22.12 -15.90 21.34
N PHE A 275 21.48 -14.91 20.74
CA PHE A 275 20.87 -13.81 21.48
C PHE A 275 19.46 -14.16 21.92
N ARG A 276 19.17 -13.96 23.21
CA ARG A 276 17.85 -14.05 23.82
C ARG A 276 17.68 -12.90 24.81
N PHE A 277 16.51 -12.28 24.86
CA PHE A 277 16.10 -11.35 25.91
C PHE A 277 16.02 -12.12 27.24
N ASP A 278 16.48 -11.50 28.33
CA ASP A 278 16.60 -12.15 29.64
C ASP A 278 15.23 -12.62 30.20
N LYS A 279 15.25 -13.81 30.82
CA LYS A 279 14.16 -14.56 31.49
C LYS A 279 12.81 -13.83 31.61
N GLN A 280 11.96 -13.90 30.58
CA GLN A 280 10.52 -13.72 30.74
C GLN A 280 9.76 -14.79 29.95
N HIS A 281 9.01 -15.60 30.73
CA HIS A 281 7.97 -16.56 30.35
C HIS A 281 7.99 -16.99 28.89
N HIS A 282 8.67 -18.11 28.62
CA HIS A 282 8.25 -18.97 27.52
C HIS A 282 6.79 -19.34 27.81
N THR A 283 5.87 -18.66 27.14
CA THR A 283 4.52 -19.21 27.03
C THR A 283 4.72 -20.41 26.12
N GLU A 284 4.49 -21.61 26.62
CA GLU A 284 4.53 -22.82 25.79
C GLU A 284 3.60 -22.59 24.61
N LEU A 285 4.17 -22.25 23.45
CA LEU A 285 3.45 -22.29 22.19
C LEU A 285 3.16 -23.78 21.99
N GLY A 286 1.90 -24.17 22.22
CA GLY A 286 1.50 -25.55 22.42
C GLY A 286 2.02 -26.53 21.37
N GLU A 287 2.34 -27.74 21.83
CA GLU A 287 2.85 -28.93 21.12
C GLU A 287 3.73 -28.63 19.90
N ASP A 288 5.04 -28.92 20.03
CA ASP A 288 6.02 -29.07 18.93
C ASP A 288 5.57 -30.13 17.91
N ARG A 289 4.53 -29.83 17.12
CA ARG A 289 4.18 -30.63 15.96
C ARG A 289 5.13 -30.25 14.84
N HIS A 290 6.16 -31.06 14.68
CA HIS A 290 6.98 -31.04 13.48
C HIS A 290 6.13 -31.42 12.27
N TYR A 291 5.80 -30.42 11.45
CA TYR A 291 5.12 -30.64 10.18
C TYR A 291 6.10 -31.21 9.15
N SER A 292 5.62 -32.16 8.35
CA SER A 292 6.36 -32.69 7.21
C SER A 292 6.51 -31.63 6.10
N PHE A 293 7.52 -31.79 5.25
CA PHE A 293 7.72 -30.91 4.10
C PHE A 293 6.47 -30.85 3.20
N GLY A 294 5.77 -31.97 3.03
CA GLY A 294 4.53 -32.04 2.24
C GLY A 294 3.39 -31.21 2.83
N GLU A 295 3.24 -31.21 4.15
CA GLU A 295 2.24 -30.36 4.84
C GLU A 295 2.58 -28.88 4.72
N ILE A 296 3.85 -28.51 4.89
CA ILE A 296 4.31 -27.12 4.70
C ILE A 296 4.07 -26.69 3.25
N ALA A 297 4.48 -27.49 2.27
CA ALA A 297 4.28 -27.19 0.85
C ALA A 297 2.79 -27.03 0.50
N LYS A 298 1.93 -27.91 1.03
CA LYS A 298 0.47 -27.79 0.88
C LYS A 298 -0.08 -26.52 1.53
N ALA A 299 0.44 -26.14 2.69
CA ALA A 299 -0.03 -24.95 3.40
C ALA A 299 0.29 -23.66 2.63
N TRP A 300 1.46 -23.59 2.00
CA TRP A 300 1.89 -22.45 1.17
C TRP A 300 1.32 -22.46 -0.26
N SER A 301 0.82 -23.59 -0.75
CA SER A 301 0.36 -23.74 -2.13
C SER A 301 -0.67 -22.69 -2.61
N PRO A 302 -1.64 -22.22 -1.78
CA PRO A 302 -2.61 -21.22 -2.22
C PRO A 302 -1.97 -19.90 -2.68
N PHE A 303 -0.88 -19.49 -2.01
CA PHE A 303 -0.15 -18.27 -2.35
C PHE A 303 0.80 -18.46 -3.54
N VAL A 304 1.31 -19.68 -3.73
CA VAL A 304 2.04 -20.04 -4.96
C VAL A 304 1.10 -20.01 -6.16
N VAL A 305 -0.09 -20.60 -6.05
CA VAL A 305 -1.12 -20.55 -7.11
C VAL A 305 -1.53 -19.10 -7.40
N LEU A 306 -1.77 -18.28 -6.37
CA LEU A 306 -2.02 -16.85 -6.52
C LEU A 306 -0.91 -16.16 -7.32
N THR A 307 0.34 -16.37 -6.93
CA THR A 307 1.51 -15.76 -7.58
C THR A 307 1.57 -16.14 -9.05
N ILE A 308 1.37 -17.41 -9.38
CA ILE A 308 1.35 -17.89 -10.77
C ILE A 308 0.20 -17.22 -11.55
N MET A 309 -1.01 -17.24 -11.02
CA MET A 309 -2.20 -16.69 -11.69
C MET A 309 -2.06 -15.19 -11.97
N VAL A 310 -1.64 -14.41 -10.97
CA VAL A 310 -1.46 -12.96 -11.13
C VAL A 310 -0.30 -12.65 -12.07
N THR A 311 0.78 -13.45 -12.03
CA THR A 311 1.89 -13.32 -12.99
C THR A 311 1.37 -13.50 -14.42
N ILE A 312 0.62 -14.57 -14.69
CA ILE A 312 0.01 -14.82 -16.01
C ILE A 312 -0.83 -13.62 -16.46
N TRP A 313 -1.67 -13.07 -15.58
CA TRP A 313 -2.48 -11.88 -15.89
C TRP A 313 -1.67 -10.62 -16.16
N SER A 314 -0.48 -10.54 -15.57
CA SER A 314 0.39 -9.38 -15.67
C SER A 314 1.29 -9.39 -16.92
N LEU A 315 1.54 -10.58 -17.49
CA LEU A 315 2.38 -10.76 -18.67
C LEU A 315 1.82 -10.07 -19.92
N LYS A 316 2.72 -9.47 -20.71
CA LYS A 316 2.38 -8.75 -21.96
C LYS A 316 1.52 -9.58 -22.94
N PRO A 317 1.83 -10.87 -23.23
CA PRO A 317 1.01 -11.67 -24.14
C PRO A 317 -0.44 -11.82 -23.68
N PHE A 318 -0.68 -11.96 -22.37
CA PHE A 318 -2.03 -12.06 -21.83
C PHE A 318 -2.76 -10.72 -21.94
N LYS A 319 -2.12 -9.61 -21.55
CA LYS A 319 -2.70 -8.26 -21.70
C LYS A 319 -3.01 -7.91 -23.16
N ALA A 320 -2.18 -8.37 -24.10
CA ALA A 320 -2.38 -8.15 -25.53
C ALA A 320 -3.68 -8.77 -26.07
N LEU A 321 -4.18 -9.86 -25.47
CA LEU A 321 -5.47 -10.46 -25.84
C LEU A 321 -6.64 -9.49 -25.66
N PHE A 322 -6.53 -8.56 -24.72
CA PHE A 322 -7.56 -7.59 -24.35
C PHE A 322 -7.26 -6.17 -24.84
N ALA A 323 -6.09 -5.96 -25.46
CA ALA A 323 -5.75 -4.69 -26.09
C ALA A 323 -6.55 -4.48 -27.37
N LYS A 324 -6.58 -3.25 -27.89
CA LYS A 324 -7.29 -2.93 -29.14
C LYS A 324 -6.78 -3.81 -30.29
N GLY A 325 -7.67 -4.59 -30.89
CA GLY A 325 -7.35 -5.57 -31.94
C GLY A 325 -7.00 -6.98 -31.44
N GLY A 326 -6.98 -7.21 -30.12
CA GLY A 326 -6.80 -8.52 -29.52
C GLY A 326 -8.06 -9.39 -29.57
N ALA A 327 -7.88 -10.71 -29.46
CA ALA A 327 -8.96 -11.71 -29.61
C ALA A 327 -10.10 -11.58 -28.59
N LEU A 328 -9.83 -11.00 -27.40
CA LEU A 328 -10.79 -10.83 -26.30
C LEU A 328 -11.11 -9.36 -26.03
N TYR A 329 -10.77 -8.44 -26.94
CA TYR A 329 -11.05 -7.01 -26.79
C TYR A 329 -12.54 -6.71 -26.55
N SER A 330 -13.44 -7.48 -27.16
CA SER A 330 -14.90 -7.34 -26.99
C SER A 330 -15.39 -7.53 -25.55
N THR A 331 -14.56 -8.12 -24.69
CA THR A 331 -14.87 -8.34 -23.26
C THR A 331 -14.47 -7.15 -22.38
N VAL A 332 -13.74 -6.17 -22.92
CA VAL A 332 -13.39 -4.92 -22.22
C VAL A 332 -14.40 -3.85 -22.59
N LEU A 333 -15.30 -3.55 -21.67
CA LEU A 333 -16.34 -2.54 -21.86
C LEU A 333 -15.81 -1.18 -21.42
N GLN A 334 -15.99 -0.17 -22.27
CA GLN A 334 -15.61 1.21 -21.99
C GLN A 334 -16.86 2.09 -22.08
N PHE A 335 -17.17 2.78 -20.99
CA PHE A 335 -18.35 3.62 -20.87
C PHE A 335 -17.90 5.07 -20.66
N PRO A 336 -18.09 5.96 -21.65
CA PRO A 336 -17.94 7.39 -21.44
C PRO A 336 -18.87 7.84 -20.31
N VAL A 337 -18.34 8.54 -19.32
CA VAL A 337 -19.11 8.98 -18.16
C VAL A 337 -20.06 10.09 -18.59
N PRO A 338 -21.38 9.88 -18.49
CA PRO A 338 -22.35 10.90 -18.86
C PRO A 338 -22.10 12.19 -18.07
N MET A 339 -22.25 13.34 -18.73
CA MET A 339 -22.06 14.67 -18.11
C MET A 339 -20.64 14.96 -17.61
N LEU A 340 -19.62 14.19 -18.00
CA LEU A 340 -18.24 14.46 -17.59
C LEU A 340 -17.21 14.26 -18.71
N ASP A 341 -17.34 13.19 -19.50
CA ASP A 341 -16.34 12.81 -20.49
C ASP A 341 -16.05 13.94 -21.50
N ASN A 342 -14.80 14.40 -21.52
CA ASN A 342 -14.31 15.47 -22.38
C ASN A 342 -15.03 16.82 -22.24
N LEU A 343 -15.86 17.01 -21.19
CA LEU A 343 -16.59 18.26 -20.95
C LEU A 343 -15.83 19.24 -20.05
N VAL A 344 -14.92 18.73 -19.21
CA VAL A 344 -14.01 19.55 -18.40
C VAL A 344 -12.75 19.82 -19.22
N ILE A 345 -12.34 21.07 -19.33
CA ILE A 345 -11.15 21.50 -20.07
C ILE A 345 -10.07 21.92 -19.07
N LYS A 346 -8.93 21.22 -19.07
CA LYS A 346 -7.73 21.64 -18.34
C LYS A 346 -7.14 22.86 -19.02
N MET A 347 -6.70 23.85 -18.23
CA MET A 347 -6.20 25.13 -18.72
C MET A 347 -4.72 25.34 -18.35
N GLU A 348 -4.11 26.37 -18.92
CA GLU A 348 -2.80 26.85 -18.46
C GLU A 348 -2.86 27.34 -17.00
N PRO A 349 -1.78 27.26 -16.20
CA PRO A 349 -0.45 26.73 -16.54
C PRO A 349 -0.32 25.19 -16.35
N ILE A 350 -1.39 24.50 -15.96
CA ILE A 350 -1.35 23.07 -15.64
C ILE A 350 -1.10 22.21 -16.87
N VAL A 351 -1.68 22.60 -18.00
CA VAL A 351 -1.39 22.05 -19.32
C VAL A 351 -0.93 23.16 -20.25
N ALA A 352 -0.01 22.86 -21.16
CA ALA A 352 0.52 23.86 -22.10
C ALA A 352 -0.52 24.36 -23.12
N LYS A 353 -1.59 23.58 -23.36
CA LYS A 353 -2.70 23.95 -24.23
C LYS A 353 -4.00 23.46 -23.60
N ALA A 354 -5.07 24.24 -23.76
CA ALA A 354 -6.40 23.86 -23.30
C ALA A 354 -6.78 22.47 -23.84
N THR A 355 -6.95 21.50 -22.93
CA THR A 355 -7.08 20.08 -23.29
C THR A 355 -8.30 19.46 -22.61
N PRO A 356 -9.20 18.79 -23.36
CA PRO A 356 -10.31 18.05 -22.77
C PRO A 356 -9.85 16.96 -21.80
N TYR A 357 -10.53 16.85 -20.67
CA TYR A 357 -10.27 15.84 -19.67
C TYR A 357 -11.20 14.64 -19.89
N ALA A 358 -10.64 13.54 -20.42
CA ALA A 358 -11.36 12.30 -20.62
C ALA A 358 -11.88 11.71 -19.29
N ALA A 359 -13.07 11.10 -19.34
CA ALA A 359 -13.68 10.36 -18.25
C ALA A 359 -14.37 9.10 -18.82
N VAL A 360 -13.61 8.00 -18.91
CA VAL A 360 -14.09 6.75 -19.48
C VAL A 360 -13.97 5.64 -18.45
N TYR A 361 -15.11 5.13 -17.99
CA TYR A 361 -15.17 4.02 -17.06
C TYR A 361 -14.88 2.71 -17.78
N LYS A 362 -13.78 2.06 -17.40
CA LYS A 362 -13.36 0.75 -17.95
C LYS A 362 -13.85 -0.38 -17.05
N LEU A 363 -14.59 -1.32 -17.62
CA LEU A 363 -15.05 -2.55 -16.98
C LEU A 363 -14.48 -3.77 -17.73
N ASP A 364 -13.52 -4.43 -17.10
CA ASP A 364 -12.70 -5.48 -17.71
C ASP A 364 -12.74 -6.78 -16.91
N LEU A 365 -13.90 -7.44 -16.91
CA LEU A 365 -14.19 -8.59 -16.06
C LEU A 365 -13.16 -9.72 -16.15
N LEU A 366 -12.72 -10.09 -17.35
CA LEU A 366 -11.80 -11.21 -17.54
C LEU A 366 -10.34 -10.82 -17.32
N SER A 367 -9.93 -9.64 -17.78
CA SER A 367 -8.53 -9.20 -17.69
C SER A 367 -8.18 -8.47 -16.40
N ALA A 368 -9.16 -8.17 -15.54
CA ALA A 368 -8.90 -7.61 -14.22
C ALA A 368 -8.11 -8.58 -13.34
N THR A 369 -7.10 -8.05 -12.64
CA THR A 369 -6.26 -8.83 -11.72
C THR A 369 -7.07 -9.53 -10.64
N GLY A 370 -8.16 -8.92 -10.15
CA GLY A 370 -9.05 -9.56 -9.16
C GLY A 370 -9.66 -10.88 -9.64
N THR A 371 -9.84 -11.06 -10.95
CA THR A 371 -10.33 -12.32 -11.53
C THR A 371 -9.28 -13.42 -11.48
N ALA A 372 -8.00 -13.09 -11.70
CA ALA A 372 -6.89 -14.02 -11.48
C ALA A 372 -6.85 -14.50 -10.03
N ILE A 373 -7.04 -13.58 -9.09
CA ILE A 373 -7.06 -13.86 -7.65
C ILE A 373 -8.25 -14.77 -7.29
N LEU A 374 -9.44 -14.50 -7.84
CA LEU A 374 -10.59 -15.36 -7.63
C LEU A 374 -10.35 -16.76 -8.17
N ILE A 375 -9.81 -16.90 -9.39
CA ILE A 375 -9.46 -18.20 -9.96
C ILE A 375 -8.44 -18.93 -9.05
N ALA A 376 -7.44 -18.22 -8.55
CA ALA A 376 -6.49 -18.78 -7.59
C ALA A 376 -7.18 -19.27 -6.31
N ALA A 377 -8.16 -18.53 -5.79
CA ALA A 377 -8.97 -18.95 -4.64
C ALA A 377 -9.80 -20.20 -4.93
N LEU A 378 -10.40 -20.31 -6.12
CA LEU A 378 -11.15 -21.49 -6.55
C LEU A 378 -10.25 -22.73 -6.68
N ILE A 379 -9.08 -22.59 -7.31
CA ILE A 379 -8.09 -23.67 -7.40
C ILE A 379 -7.65 -24.10 -5.99
N SER A 380 -7.36 -23.13 -5.12
CA SER A 380 -6.95 -23.38 -3.73
C SER A 380 -8.03 -24.10 -2.93
N MET A 381 -9.30 -23.76 -3.14
CA MET A 381 -10.44 -24.46 -2.52
C MET A 381 -10.44 -25.96 -2.84
N VAL A 382 -10.21 -26.30 -4.11
CA VAL A 382 -10.13 -27.69 -4.58
C VAL A 382 -8.90 -28.38 -4.00
N MET A 383 -7.72 -27.74 -4.06
CA MET A 383 -6.47 -28.30 -3.55
C MET A 383 -6.50 -28.58 -2.04
N LEU A 384 -7.19 -27.73 -1.28
CA LEU A 384 -7.29 -27.86 0.18
C LEU A 384 -8.50 -28.68 0.63
N GLY A 385 -9.35 -29.14 -0.29
CA GLY A 385 -10.53 -29.95 0.02
C GLY A 385 -11.60 -29.19 0.81
N MET A 386 -11.69 -27.88 0.64
CA MET A 386 -12.70 -27.06 1.33
C MET A 386 -14.08 -27.31 0.70
N LYS A 387 -15.09 -27.62 1.54
CA LYS A 387 -16.45 -27.83 1.05
C LYS A 387 -17.04 -26.54 0.48
N GLY A 388 -17.79 -26.64 -0.62
CA GLY A 388 -18.38 -25.48 -1.30
C GLY A 388 -19.30 -24.63 -0.41
N GLY A 389 -20.03 -25.26 0.52
CA GLY A 389 -20.87 -24.52 1.49
C GLY A 389 -20.06 -23.65 2.45
N ASP A 390 -18.93 -24.16 2.94
CA ASP A 390 -18.02 -23.41 3.81
C ASP A 390 -17.33 -22.28 3.03
N ALA A 391 -16.99 -22.53 1.76
CA ALA A 391 -16.43 -21.52 0.87
C ALA A 391 -17.42 -20.38 0.59
N ALA A 392 -18.69 -20.70 0.28
CA ALA A 392 -19.73 -19.69 0.10
C ALA A 392 -19.96 -18.85 1.36
N ARG A 393 -19.92 -19.49 2.55
CA ARG A 393 -20.00 -18.80 3.84
C ARG A 393 -18.79 -17.88 4.04
N ALA A 394 -17.57 -18.34 3.75
CA ALA A 394 -16.36 -17.54 3.84
C ALA A 394 -16.36 -16.34 2.87
N PHE A 395 -16.87 -16.52 1.65
CA PHE A 395 -17.05 -15.43 0.68
C PHE A 395 -18.07 -14.40 1.18
N LYS A 396 -19.22 -14.85 1.71
CA LYS A 396 -20.23 -13.95 2.29
C LYS A 396 -19.69 -13.17 3.48
N GLU A 397 -18.97 -13.83 4.39
CA GLU A 397 -18.27 -13.16 5.50
C GLU A 397 -17.29 -12.10 4.99
N THR A 398 -16.51 -12.42 3.95
CA THR A 398 -15.57 -11.49 3.31
C THR A 398 -16.29 -10.23 2.84
N VAL A 399 -17.37 -10.37 2.08
CA VAL A 399 -18.15 -9.22 1.56
C VAL A 399 -18.76 -8.40 2.72
N VAL A 400 -19.28 -9.05 3.76
CA VAL A 400 -19.91 -8.37 4.90
C VAL A 400 -18.90 -7.59 5.74
N GLU A 401 -17.71 -8.15 5.96
CA GLU A 401 -16.61 -7.49 6.67
C GLU A 401 -16.07 -6.31 5.88
N LEU A 402 -15.92 -6.48 4.56
CA LEU A 402 -15.30 -5.48 3.69
C LEU A 402 -16.26 -4.36 3.22
N LYS A 403 -17.58 -4.46 3.43
CA LYS A 403 -18.54 -3.45 2.94
C LYS A 403 -18.22 -2.01 3.36
N ARG A 404 -17.75 -1.81 4.60
CA ARG A 404 -17.40 -0.49 5.14
C ARG A 404 -16.05 -0.01 4.60
N PRO A 405 -14.97 -0.83 4.61
CA PRO A 405 -13.73 -0.50 3.92
C PRO A 405 -13.92 -0.15 2.44
N ILE A 406 -14.65 -0.96 1.68
CA ILE A 406 -14.92 -0.74 0.25
C ILE A 406 -15.67 0.58 0.03
N TYR A 407 -16.72 0.85 0.81
CA TYR A 407 -17.42 2.13 0.73
C TYR A 407 -16.50 3.32 1.06
N SER A 408 -15.64 3.17 2.07
CA SER A 408 -14.67 4.21 2.44
C SER A 408 -13.68 4.50 1.30
N ILE A 409 -13.17 3.45 0.63
CA ILE A 409 -12.29 3.59 -0.55
C ILE A 409 -13.04 4.30 -1.68
N GLY A 410 -14.28 3.92 -1.95
CA GLY A 410 -15.15 4.58 -2.92
C GLY A 410 -15.31 6.07 -2.61
N MET A 411 -15.56 6.46 -1.36
CA MET A 411 -15.69 7.87 -0.97
C MET A 411 -14.37 8.64 -1.11
N VAL A 412 -13.24 8.02 -0.77
CA VAL A 412 -11.92 8.65 -0.93
C VAL A 412 -11.60 8.87 -2.42
N LEU A 413 -11.93 7.93 -3.31
CA LEU A 413 -11.77 8.14 -4.75
C LEU A 413 -12.79 9.12 -5.33
N ALA A 414 -14.03 9.14 -4.82
CA ALA A 414 -15.01 10.16 -5.18
C ALA A 414 -14.47 11.56 -4.87
N PHE A 415 -13.89 11.75 -3.67
CA PHE A 415 -13.23 12.99 -3.31
C PHE A 415 -12.06 13.31 -4.26
N ALA A 416 -11.16 12.35 -4.49
CA ALA A 416 -10.00 12.55 -5.35
C ALA A 416 -10.41 13.01 -6.76
N PHE A 417 -11.44 12.38 -7.34
CA PHE A 417 -11.93 12.73 -8.66
C PHE A 417 -12.62 14.09 -8.67
N VAL A 418 -13.44 14.42 -7.66
CA VAL A 418 -13.98 15.78 -7.51
C VAL A 418 -12.85 16.79 -7.45
N ALA A 419 -11.83 16.58 -6.61
CA ALA A 419 -10.71 17.50 -6.45
C ALA A 419 -9.90 17.67 -7.75
N ASN A 420 -9.73 16.60 -8.53
CA ASN A 420 -8.99 16.62 -9.79
C ASN A 420 -9.78 17.29 -10.93
N TYR A 421 -11.06 16.93 -11.11
CA TYR A 421 -11.89 17.51 -12.17
C TYR A 421 -12.28 18.96 -11.90
N SER A 422 -12.40 19.37 -10.64
CA SER A 422 -12.71 20.77 -10.28
C SER A 422 -11.49 21.70 -10.26
N GLY A 423 -10.26 21.17 -10.24
CA GLY A 423 -9.03 21.98 -10.18
C GLY A 423 -8.55 22.31 -8.76
N LEU A 424 -9.18 21.78 -7.70
CA LEU A 424 -8.69 21.91 -6.32
C LEU A 424 -7.25 21.37 -6.19
N SER A 425 -6.99 20.16 -6.69
CA SER A 425 -5.66 19.53 -6.64
C SER A 425 -4.61 20.36 -7.38
N ALA A 426 -4.99 20.95 -8.51
CA ALA A 426 -4.12 21.81 -9.30
C ALA A 426 -3.78 23.14 -8.60
N THR A 427 -4.76 23.72 -7.90
CA THR A 427 -4.58 24.95 -7.10
C THR A 427 -3.53 24.75 -6.02
N LEU A 428 -3.62 23.63 -5.29
CA LEU A 428 -2.63 23.26 -4.26
C LEU A 428 -1.27 22.93 -4.87
N ALA A 429 -1.24 22.26 -6.02
CA ALA A 429 0.00 21.96 -6.72
C ALA A 429 0.76 23.22 -7.16
N LEU A 430 0.06 24.26 -7.61
CA LEU A 430 0.68 25.55 -7.97
C LEU A 430 1.33 26.23 -6.76
N LEU A 431 0.69 26.16 -5.59
CA LEU A 431 1.29 26.68 -4.36
C LEU A 431 2.58 25.92 -4.00
N LEU A 432 2.53 24.59 -4.06
CA LEU A 432 3.67 23.73 -3.73
C LEU A 432 4.81 23.84 -4.73
N ALA A 433 4.50 24.11 -6.01
CA ALA A 433 5.49 24.36 -7.05
C ALA A 433 6.38 25.57 -6.73
N GLY A 434 5.91 26.51 -5.89
CA GLY A 434 6.71 27.61 -5.38
C GLY A 434 7.95 27.18 -4.58
N THR A 435 8.02 25.93 -4.11
CA THR A 435 9.22 25.37 -3.46
C THR A 435 10.35 25.03 -4.44
N GLY A 436 10.06 24.98 -5.75
CA GLY A 436 11.04 24.82 -6.82
C GLY A 436 11.87 23.54 -6.70
N ALA A 437 13.20 23.66 -6.84
CA ALA A 437 14.12 22.54 -6.86
C ALA A 437 14.22 21.74 -5.54
N LEU A 438 13.67 22.28 -4.44
CA LEU A 438 13.63 21.58 -3.15
C LEU A 438 12.43 20.63 -3.05
N PHE A 439 11.43 20.74 -3.94
CA PHE A 439 10.21 19.95 -3.85
C PHE A 439 10.45 18.43 -3.85
N PRO A 440 11.36 17.85 -4.67
CA PRO A 440 11.61 16.40 -4.63
C PRO A 440 12.04 15.86 -3.25
N PHE A 441 12.72 16.67 -2.42
CA PHE A 441 13.08 16.28 -1.06
C PHE A 441 11.85 16.23 -0.14
N PHE A 442 10.94 17.20 -0.27
CA PHE A 442 9.74 17.30 0.57
C PHE A 442 8.56 16.46 0.05
N SER A 443 8.60 16.03 -1.20
CA SER A 443 7.53 15.23 -1.83
C SER A 443 7.18 13.96 -1.02
N PRO A 444 8.13 13.14 -0.54
CA PRO A 444 7.82 12.01 0.35
C PRO A 444 7.12 12.40 1.65
N PHE A 445 7.34 13.61 2.18
CA PHE A 445 6.72 14.04 3.43
C PHE A 445 5.21 14.32 3.28
N LEU A 446 4.74 14.65 2.07
CA LEU A 446 3.30 14.73 1.79
C LEU A 446 2.65 13.34 1.90
N GLY A 447 3.31 12.34 1.30
CA GLY A 447 2.92 10.95 1.41
C GLY A 447 2.91 10.47 2.86
N TRP A 448 4.01 10.72 3.57
CA TRP A 448 4.20 10.42 4.99
C TRP A 448 3.10 11.04 5.86
N LEU A 449 2.78 12.33 5.67
CA LEU A 449 1.74 13.03 6.42
C LEU A 449 0.36 12.42 6.16
N GLY A 450 0.06 12.15 4.88
CA GLY A 450 -1.18 11.50 4.49
C GLY A 450 -1.35 10.13 5.14
N VAL A 451 -0.30 9.31 5.17
CA VAL A 451 -0.37 7.97 5.78
C VAL A 451 -0.34 8.03 7.31
N PHE A 452 0.42 8.94 7.90
CA PHE A 452 0.40 9.16 9.35
C PHE A 452 -1.03 9.43 9.84
N LEU A 453 -1.78 10.28 9.14
CA LEU A 453 -3.13 10.67 9.54
C LEU A 453 -4.19 9.62 9.19
N THR A 454 -4.04 8.94 8.06
CA THR A 454 -5.06 8.00 7.54
C THR A 454 -4.81 6.54 7.89
N GLY A 455 -3.58 6.18 8.21
CA GLY A 455 -3.13 4.79 8.36
C GLY A 455 -3.08 3.98 7.05
N SER A 456 -3.19 4.64 5.88
CA SER A 456 -3.36 3.97 4.58
C SER A 456 -2.65 4.70 3.44
N ASP A 457 -1.65 4.06 2.84
CA ASP A 457 -1.02 4.53 1.59
C ASP A 457 -2.03 4.68 0.46
N THR A 458 -3.01 3.78 0.36
CA THR A 458 -4.09 3.90 -0.62
C THR A 458 -4.85 5.22 -0.47
N SER A 459 -5.17 5.58 0.77
CA SER A 459 -5.89 6.83 1.05
C SER A 459 -4.99 8.04 0.81
N SER A 460 -3.74 8.01 1.27
CA SER A 460 -2.76 9.08 1.00
C SER A 460 -2.55 9.32 -0.50
N ASN A 461 -2.38 8.24 -1.27
CA ASN A 461 -2.18 8.30 -2.71
C ASN A 461 -3.39 8.87 -3.44
N ALA A 462 -4.60 8.49 -3.03
CA ALA A 462 -5.81 9.08 -3.58
C ALA A 462 -5.89 10.59 -3.34
N LEU A 463 -5.46 11.06 -2.17
CA LEU A 463 -5.48 12.48 -1.81
C LEU A 463 -4.39 13.30 -2.52
N PHE A 464 -3.18 12.75 -2.64
CA PHE A 464 -2.00 13.55 -2.97
C PHE A 464 -1.31 13.19 -4.28
N CYS A 465 -1.49 12.02 -4.87
CA CYS A 465 -0.74 11.65 -6.08
C CYS A 465 -1.05 12.55 -7.28
N SER A 466 -2.30 12.95 -7.48
CA SER A 466 -2.63 13.88 -8.57
C SER A 466 -1.95 15.25 -8.39
N LEU A 467 -1.97 15.75 -7.15
CA LEU A 467 -1.24 16.95 -6.74
C LEU A 467 0.27 16.81 -6.94
N GLN A 468 0.85 15.66 -6.61
CA GLN A 468 2.27 15.37 -6.83
C GLN A 468 2.63 15.38 -8.31
N ALA A 469 1.82 14.71 -9.15
CA ALA A 469 1.99 14.71 -10.60
C ALA A 469 1.95 16.12 -11.17
N THR A 470 0.94 16.91 -10.79
CA THR A 470 0.82 18.30 -11.24
C THR A 470 1.98 19.16 -10.75
N THR A 471 2.41 19.02 -9.50
CA THR A 471 3.54 19.78 -8.96
C THR A 471 4.83 19.43 -9.69
N ALA A 472 5.04 18.15 -10.01
CA ALA A 472 6.20 17.68 -10.77
C ALA A 472 6.33 18.41 -12.12
N HIS A 473 5.23 18.50 -12.88
CA HIS A 473 5.20 19.24 -14.15
C HIS A 473 5.55 20.72 -13.97
N GLN A 474 5.08 21.35 -12.88
CA GLN A 474 5.36 22.76 -12.61
C GLN A 474 6.82 23.02 -12.19
N VAL A 475 7.44 22.09 -11.45
CA VAL A 475 8.86 22.23 -11.03
C VAL A 475 9.86 21.63 -12.03
N GLY A 476 9.39 21.08 -13.16
CA GLY A 476 10.23 20.51 -14.21
C GLY A 476 10.85 19.15 -13.88
N VAL A 477 10.19 18.34 -13.05
CA VAL A 477 10.63 16.97 -12.68
C VAL A 477 9.62 15.95 -13.20
N HIS A 478 10.06 14.71 -13.44
CA HIS A 478 9.17 13.66 -13.92
C HIS A 478 8.06 13.33 -12.89
N ASP A 479 6.80 13.35 -13.32
CA ASP A 479 5.62 13.05 -12.49
C ASP A 479 5.64 11.65 -11.84
N THR A 480 6.00 10.60 -12.58
CA THR A 480 6.17 9.24 -12.06
C THR A 480 7.07 9.19 -10.83
N LEU A 481 8.14 10.01 -10.77
CA LEU A 481 9.05 10.07 -9.63
C LEU A 481 8.33 10.60 -8.38
N LEU A 482 7.64 11.74 -8.48
CA LEU A 482 6.99 12.36 -7.31
C LEU A 482 5.72 11.61 -6.88
N VAL A 483 5.03 10.99 -7.83
CA VAL A 483 3.89 10.10 -7.54
C VAL A 483 4.36 8.85 -6.82
N ALA A 484 5.47 8.23 -7.25
CA ALA A 484 6.07 7.12 -6.53
C ALA A 484 6.59 7.57 -5.15
N ALA A 485 7.23 8.73 -5.06
CA ALA A 485 7.71 9.34 -3.82
C ALA A 485 6.59 9.54 -2.79
N ASN A 486 5.38 9.87 -3.23
CA ASN A 486 4.21 9.92 -2.34
C ASN A 486 3.94 8.57 -1.68
N THR A 487 4.00 7.49 -2.46
CA THR A 487 3.77 6.14 -1.94
C THR A 487 4.94 5.71 -1.05
N THR A 488 6.18 5.86 -1.51
CA THR A 488 7.37 5.42 -0.77
C THR A 488 7.70 6.29 0.44
N GLY A 489 7.24 7.54 0.48
CA GLY A 489 7.20 8.35 1.70
C GLY A 489 6.09 7.89 2.63
N GLY A 490 4.92 7.57 2.07
CA GLY A 490 3.75 7.03 2.78
C GLY A 490 4.07 5.83 3.66
N VAL A 491 4.77 4.83 3.13
CA VAL A 491 5.12 3.61 3.89
C VAL A 491 5.83 3.92 5.21
N THR A 492 6.67 4.96 5.23
CA THR A 492 7.44 5.36 6.41
C THR A 492 6.54 6.03 7.47
N GLY A 493 5.42 6.62 7.07
CA GLY A 493 4.42 7.22 7.96
C GLY A 493 3.46 6.21 8.58
N LYS A 494 3.31 5.01 8.00
CA LYS A 494 2.36 4.00 8.51
C LYS A 494 2.67 3.54 9.92
N MET A 495 3.95 3.39 10.26
CA MET A 495 4.40 2.92 11.58
C MET A 495 4.03 3.85 12.75
N ILE A 496 3.69 5.11 12.47
CA ILE A 496 3.27 6.10 13.47
C ILE A 496 1.79 6.46 13.37
N SER A 497 1.05 5.81 12.46
CA SER A 497 -0.37 6.12 12.30
C SER A 497 -1.15 5.67 13.54
N PRO A 498 -2.13 6.47 14.01
CA PRO A 498 -2.96 6.10 15.17
C PRO A 498 -3.62 4.74 15.00
N GLN A 499 -4.04 4.40 13.77
CA GLN A 499 -4.66 3.11 13.47
C GLN A 499 -3.67 1.95 13.62
N SER A 500 -2.47 2.01 13.03
CA SER A 500 -1.48 0.92 13.15
C SER A 500 -0.99 0.77 14.59
N ILE A 501 -0.79 1.88 15.31
CA ILE A 501 -0.42 1.87 16.72
C ILE A 501 -1.50 1.21 17.58
N ALA A 502 -2.77 1.58 17.38
CA ALA A 502 -3.88 1.02 18.15
C ALA A 502 -4.02 -0.49 17.90
N VAL A 503 -3.91 -0.93 16.63
CA VAL A 503 -3.94 -2.35 16.27
C VAL A 503 -2.77 -3.12 16.89
N ALA A 504 -1.56 -2.55 16.85
CA ALA A 504 -0.38 -3.15 17.46
C ALA A 504 -0.54 -3.28 18.99
N CYS A 505 -0.96 -2.20 19.66
CA CYS A 505 -1.18 -2.19 21.11
C CYS A 505 -2.25 -3.20 21.53
N ALA A 506 -3.38 -3.26 20.80
CA ALA A 506 -4.44 -4.21 21.08
C ALA A 506 -3.96 -5.67 20.93
N ALA A 507 -3.14 -5.96 19.91
CA ALA A 507 -2.64 -7.31 19.65
C ALA A 507 -1.67 -7.83 20.72
N VAL A 508 -0.95 -6.94 21.40
CA VAL A 508 0.02 -7.30 22.44
C VAL A 508 -0.47 -7.03 23.87
N GLY A 509 -1.76 -6.72 24.04
CA GLY A 509 -2.37 -6.50 25.36
C GLY A 509 -1.95 -5.18 26.04
N LEU A 510 -1.55 -4.17 25.26
CA LEU A 510 -1.09 -2.87 25.73
C LEU A 510 -2.06 -1.73 25.38
N VAL A 511 -3.38 -2.00 25.35
CA VAL A 511 -4.40 -0.97 25.13
C VAL A 511 -4.23 0.17 26.15
N GLY A 512 -4.19 1.41 25.67
CA GLY A 512 -3.92 2.60 26.51
C GLY A 512 -2.45 3.04 26.56
N LYS A 513 -1.51 2.27 25.99
CA LYS A 513 -0.09 2.64 25.87
C LYS A 513 0.31 3.10 24.46
N GLU A 514 -0.64 3.58 23.67
CA GLU A 514 -0.42 4.03 22.29
C GLU A 514 0.61 5.17 22.21
N SER A 515 0.65 6.04 23.23
CA SER A 515 1.61 7.16 23.29
C SER A 515 3.05 6.68 23.43
N ASP A 516 3.28 5.62 24.22
CA ASP A 516 4.62 5.06 24.41
C ASP A 516 5.12 4.44 23.10
N LEU A 517 4.24 3.71 22.40
CA LEU A 517 4.56 3.11 21.11
C LEU A 517 4.78 4.17 20.02
N PHE A 518 3.99 5.25 20.00
CA PHE A 518 4.21 6.39 19.11
C PHE A 518 5.58 7.05 19.34
N ARG A 519 5.92 7.35 20.60
CA ARG A 519 7.23 7.93 20.97
C ARG A 519 8.38 7.01 20.57
N PHE A 520 8.18 5.70 20.66
CA PHE A 520 9.14 4.73 20.18
C PHE A 520 9.33 4.82 18.67
N THR A 521 8.27 4.83 17.85
CA THR A 521 8.38 4.74 16.38
C THR A 521 8.65 6.07 15.67
N VAL A 522 8.26 7.23 16.22
CA VAL A 522 8.32 8.53 15.52
C VAL A 522 9.68 8.93 14.98
N LYS A 523 10.75 8.73 15.76
CA LYS A 523 12.12 9.05 15.33
C LYS A 523 12.58 8.22 14.13
N HIS A 524 12.14 6.96 14.07
CA HIS A 524 12.47 6.02 13.00
C HIS A 524 11.73 6.37 11.73
N SER A 525 10.45 6.71 11.89
CA SER A 525 9.59 7.18 10.80
C SER A 525 10.16 8.40 10.10
N LEU A 526 10.58 9.43 10.86
CA LEU A 526 11.21 10.64 10.32
C LEU A 526 12.56 10.36 9.67
N ALA A 527 13.38 9.46 10.24
CA ALA A 527 14.66 9.07 9.66
C ALA A 527 14.47 8.40 8.28
N PHE A 528 13.52 7.48 8.15
CA PHE A 528 13.23 6.85 6.87
C PHE A 528 12.56 7.80 5.87
N ALA A 529 11.64 8.67 6.30
CA ALA A 529 11.06 9.69 5.44
C ALA A 529 12.14 10.61 4.84
N THR A 530 13.10 11.02 5.67
CA THR A 530 14.26 11.82 5.24
C THR A 530 15.12 11.06 4.23
N MET A 531 15.36 9.75 4.47
CA MET A 531 16.11 8.93 3.53
C MET A 531 15.41 8.81 2.16
N VAL A 532 14.08 8.66 2.14
CA VAL A 532 13.30 8.67 0.88
C VAL A 532 13.36 10.04 0.20
N GLY A 533 13.35 11.13 0.97
CA GLY A 533 13.57 12.50 0.47
C GLY A 533 14.92 12.65 -0.24
N ILE A 534 16.00 12.13 0.37
CA ILE A 534 17.34 12.12 -0.24
C ILE A 534 17.34 11.28 -1.51
N ILE A 535 16.79 10.05 -1.47
CA ILE A 535 16.72 9.16 -2.64
C ILE A 535 15.96 9.84 -3.79
N THR A 536 14.82 10.46 -3.49
CA THR A 536 13.97 11.12 -4.49
C THR A 536 14.67 12.33 -5.10
N THR A 537 15.40 13.11 -4.29
CA THR A 537 16.21 14.24 -4.78
C THR A 537 17.34 13.78 -5.69
N LEU A 538 18.06 12.72 -5.30
CA LEU A 538 19.11 12.14 -6.12
C LEU A 538 18.56 11.59 -7.43
N GLN A 539 17.39 10.94 -7.42
CA GLN A 539 16.74 10.44 -8.63
C GLN A 539 16.22 11.57 -9.53
N ALA A 540 15.81 12.71 -8.95
CA ALA A 540 15.36 13.87 -9.73
C ALA A 540 16.51 14.53 -10.50
N TYR A 541 17.70 14.65 -9.88
CA TYR A 541 18.76 15.52 -10.41
C TYR A 541 20.08 14.82 -10.75
N VAL A 542 20.41 13.70 -10.11
CA VAL A 542 21.71 13.02 -10.26
C VAL A 542 21.58 11.70 -11.03
N PHE A 543 20.52 10.93 -10.75
CA PHE A 543 20.26 9.62 -11.35
C PHE A 543 18.92 9.55 -12.10
N PRO A 544 18.63 10.48 -13.03
CA PRO A 544 17.35 10.49 -13.76
C PRO A 544 17.15 9.23 -14.63
N TRP A 545 18.21 8.53 -14.98
CA TRP A 545 18.16 7.25 -15.70
C TRP A 545 17.44 6.14 -14.89
N MET A 546 17.27 6.31 -13.57
CA MET A 546 16.48 5.41 -12.74
C MET A 546 14.96 5.61 -12.91
N ILE A 547 14.51 6.63 -13.63
CA ILE A 547 13.08 6.88 -13.88
C ILE A 547 12.63 6.06 -15.11
N PRO A 548 11.53 5.27 -15.05
CA PRO A 548 11.13 4.31 -16.09
C PRO A 548 10.44 4.90 -17.32
#